data_AF-A0A968S385-F1
#
_entry.id   AF-A0A968S385-F1
#
_cell.length_a   1.000
_cell.length_b   1.000
_cell.length_c   1.000
_cell.angle_alpha   90.00
_cell.angle_beta   90.00
_cell.angle_gamma   90.00
#
_symmetry.space_group_name_H-M   'P 1'
#
loop_
_entity.id
_entity.type
_entity.pdbx_description
1 polymer ?
#
loop_
_entity_poly.entity_id
_entity_poly.type
_entity_poly.pdbx_seq_one_letter_code
_entity_poly.pdbx_strand_id
1 'polypeptide(L)'
;MGAGGKKFAPSLAVLVHHGDKRYKGKPFVKAVANQQVVIVSYAIVYRDEKVLQQIAWAGIVLDEAQNIKNPDTKQAKAVRNLNAGFRIALTGTPVENRLGELWSILQFLNPGYLGERQFFQRRFAIPIEKYGDRASLQTLRSLVRPFILRRLKTDRSIIQDLPEKQEMNVYCSLSVEQGQRYQQLVETSLAQIETTEGIQRRGLILTLLLKLKQICNHPELLNSKTPN
;
A
#
# COMPACT_ATOMS: atom_id res chain seq x y z
N MET A 1 -14.44 16.99 4.03
CA MET A 1 -14.43 17.08 2.56
C MET A 1 -12.98 17.13 2.11
N GLY A 2 -12.51 16.19 1.29
CA GLY A 2 -11.35 16.49 0.46
C GLY A 2 -11.75 17.60 -0.51
N ALA A 3 -10.95 18.64 -0.65
CA ALA A 3 -11.31 19.89 -1.34
C ALA A 3 -11.77 19.73 -2.80
N GLY A 4 -11.52 18.58 -3.44
CA GLY A 4 -11.84 18.35 -4.86
C GLY A 4 -13.33 18.17 -5.19
N GLY A 5 -14.11 17.43 -4.38
CA GLY A 5 -15.47 17.01 -4.78
C GLY A 5 -16.44 18.17 -5.03
N LYS A 6 -16.40 19.21 -4.18
CA LYS A 6 -17.25 20.41 -4.30
C LYS A 6 -16.94 21.26 -5.53
N LYS A 7 -15.70 21.18 -6.04
CA LYS A 7 -15.24 21.97 -7.18
C LYS A 7 -15.69 21.36 -8.51
N PHE A 8 -15.73 20.04 -8.61
CA PHE A 8 -15.97 19.33 -9.87
C PHE A 8 -17.39 18.75 -10.00
N ALA A 9 -18.06 18.41 -8.90
CA ALA A 9 -19.42 17.86 -8.92
C ALA A 9 -20.24 18.36 -7.71
N PRO A 10 -20.65 19.64 -7.71
CA PRO A 10 -21.31 20.27 -6.55
C PRO A 10 -22.71 19.70 -6.25
N SER A 11 -23.37 19.09 -7.23
CA SER A 11 -24.69 18.47 -7.09
C SER A 11 -24.66 17.05 -6.49
N LEU A 12 -23.47 16.47 -6.28
CA LEU A 12 -23.35 15.09 -5.82
C LEU A 12 -23.63 15.00 -4.31
N ALA A 13 -24.58 14.15 -3.92
CA ALA A 13 -24.84 13.85 -2.52
C ALA A 13 -23.74 12.93 -1.97
N VAL A 14 -22.91 13.45 -1.07
CA VAL A 14 -21.74 12.74 -0.51
C VAL A 14 -21.83 12.62 1.00
N LEU A 15 -21.68 11.39 1.50
CA LEU A 15 -21.49 11.10 2.91
C LEU A 15 -20.02 10.75 3.20
N VAL A 16 -19.41 11.42 4.18
CA VAL A 16 -18.09 11.05 4.68
C VAL A 16 -18.26 10.22 5.95
N HIS A 17 -17.97 8.92 5.86
CA HIS A 17 -18.06 7.97 6.96
C HIS A 17 -16.71 7.87 7.69
N HIS A 18 -16.44 8.85 8.57
CA HIS A 18 -15.16 8.98 9.27
C HIS A 18 -15.32 9.57 10.68
N GLY A 19 -14.33 9.33 11.54
CA GLY A 19 -14.29 9.86 12.92
C GLY A 19 -15.23 9.14 13.88
N ASP A 20 -15.25 9.59 15.13
CA ASP A 20 -16.00 8.91 16.20
C ASP A 20 -17.50 9.21 16.18
N LYS A 21 -17.88 10.38 15.65
CA LYS A 21 -19.28 10.81 15.50
C LYS A 21 -19.98 10.25 14.26
N ARG A 22 -19.34 9.35 13.50
CA ARG A 22 -19.94 8.72 12.33
C ARG A 22 -21.15 7.87 12.71
N TYR A 23 -22.13 7.79 11.81
CA TYR A 23 -23.30 6.94 12.01
C TYR A 23 -22.91 5.47 12.12
N LYS A 24 -23.45 4.73 13.09
CA LYS A 24 -23.20 3.29 13.25
C LYS A 24 -24.51 2.53 13.19
N GLY A 25 -24.48 1.28 12.74
CA GLY A 25 -25.66 0.41 12.71
C GLY A 25 -26.81 0.97 11.85
N LYS A 26 -28.05 0.86 12.34
CA LYS A 26 -29.26 1.31 11.63
C LYS A 26 -29.21 2.79 11.18
N PRO A 27 -28.72 3.75 12.00
CA PRO A 27 -28.50 5.13 11.56
C PRO A 27 -27.66 5.27 10.29
N PHE A 28 -26.64 4.43 10.10
CA PHE A 28 -25.80 4.49 8.89
C PHE A 28 -26.60 4.09 7.65
N VAL A 29 -27.36 2.99 7.72
CA VAL A 29 -28.18 2.51 6.60
C VAL A 29 -29.17 3.58 6.15
N LYS A 30 -29.81 4.27 7.10
CA LYS A 30 -30.70 5.41 6.80
C LYS A 30 -29.95 6.59 6.18
N ALA A 31 -28.78 6.93 6.71
CA ALA A 31 -27.98 8.03 6.20
C ALA A 31 -27.50 7.79 4.76
N VAL A 32 -27.13 6.55 4.42
CA VAL A 32 -26.65 6.16 3.08
C VAL A 32 -27.77 6.17 2.03
N ALA A 33 -29.02 5.90 2.40
CA ALA A 33 -30.14 5.77 1.46
C ALA A 33 -30.34 6.99 0.54
N ASN A 34 -29.99 8.19 1.01
CA ASN A 34 -30.12 9.45 0.26
C ASN A 34 -28.80 9.97 -0.31
N GLN A 35 -27.79 9.11 -0.43
CA GLN A 35 -26.43 9.50 -0.82
C GLN A 35 -26.03 8.78 -2.09
N GLN A 36 -25.29 9.48 -2.96
CA GLN A 36 -24.77 8.93 -4.21
C GLN A 36 -23.36 8.38 -4.03
N VAL A 37 -22.57 8.98 -3.12
CA VAL A 37 -21.20 8.54 -2.83
C VAL A 37 -20.96 8.49 -1.33
N VAL A 38 -20.31 7.43 -0.88
CA VAL A 38 -19.84 7.28 0.50
C VAL A 38 -18.32 7.20 0.51
N ILE A 39 -17.68 8.11 1.22
CA ILE A 39 -16.22 8.15 1.37
C ILE A 39 -15.85 7.58 2.74
N VAL A 40 -15.02 6.55 2.74
CA VAL A 40 -14.59 5.84 3.94
C VAL A 40 -13.11 5.46 3.81
N SER A 41 -12.38 5.43 4.93
CA SER A 41 -10.99 4.96 4.93
C SER A 41 -10.90 3.45 5.14
N TYR A 42 -9.83 2.82 4.65
CA TYR A 42 -9.58 1.38 4.79
C TYR A 42 -9.72 0.85 6.22
N ALA A 43 -9.22 1.61 7.21
CA ALA A 43 -9.31 1.24 8.61
C ALA A 43 -10.77 1.20 9.11
N ILE A 44 -11.61 2.13 8.65
CA ILE A 44 -13.02 2.17 9.01
C ILE A 44 -13.80 1.08 8.29
N VAL A 45 -13.46 0.75 7.03
CA VAL A 45 -14.07 -0.38 6.32
C VAL A 45 -13.95 -1.67 7.13
N TYR A 46 -12.78 -1.95 7.70
CA TYR A 46 -12.61 -3.09 8.59
C TYR A 46 -13.43 -2.96 9.88
N ARG A 47 -13.40 -1.81 10.56
CA ARG A 47 -14.12 -1.63 11.84
C ARG A 47 -15.63 -1.75 11.69
N ASP A 48 -16.18 -1.30 10.57
CA ASP A 48 -17.62 -1.20 10.33
C ASP A 48 -18.09 -2.15 9.22
N GLU A 49 -17.31 -3.20 8.93
CA GLU A 49 -17.55 -4.18 7.86
C GLU A 49 -19.00 -4.70 7.88
N LYS A 50 -19.48 -5.12 9.05
CA LYS A 50 -20.83 -5.67 9.24
C LYS A 50 -21.96 -4.72 8.83
N VAL A 51 -21.74 -3.41 8.95
CA VAL A 51 -22.75 -2.40 8.60
C VAL A 51 -22.63 -2.08 7.10
N LEU A 52 -21.40 -1.99 6.58
CA LEU A 52 -21.16 -1.74 5.17
C LEU A 52 -21.64 -2.91 4.27
N GLN A 53 -21.61 -4.14 4.77
CA GLN A 53 -22.14 -5.33 4.08
C GLN A 53 -23.66 -5.36 3.97
N GLN A 54 -24.39 -4.56 4.75
CA GLN A 54 -25.85 -4.47 4.66
C GLN A 54 -26.31 -3.65 3.44
N ILE A 55 -25.37 -2.96 2.79
CA ILE A 55 -25.64 -2.13 1.61
C ILE A 55 -25.20 -2.90 0.37
N ALA A 56 -26.08 -2.97 -0.63
CA ALA A 56 -25.71 -3.41 -1.97
C ALA A 56 -25.10 -2.23 -2.73
N TRP A 57 -23.77 -2.21 -2.85
CA TRP A 57 -23.07 -1.12 -3.53
C TRP A 57 -23.16 -1.28 -5.04
N ALA A 58 -23.42 -0.19 -5.76
CA ALA A 58 -23.30 -0.20 -7.22
C ALA A 58 -21.85 -0.52 -7.63
N GLY A 59 -20.88 0.12 -6.97
CA GLY A 59 -19.48 -0.23 -7.11
C GLY A 59 -18.59 0.29 -6.01
N ILE A 60 -17.36 -0.19 -5.98
CA ILE A 60 -16.32 0.21 -5.02
C ILE A 60 -15.11 0.71 -5.80
N VAL A 61 -14.64 1.91 -5.46
CA VAL A 61 -13.41 2.48 -5.98
C VAL A 61 -12.40 2.55 -4.85
N LEU A 62 -11.28 1.88 -5.02
CA LEU A 62 -10.14 1.93 -4.11
C LEU A 62 -9.12 2.91 -4.65
N ASP A 63 -8.85 3.95 -3.86
CA ASP A 63 -7.69 4.80 -4.11
C ASP A 63 -6.47 4.28 -3.35
N GLU A 64 -5.30 4.44 -3.92
CA GLU A 64 -4.04 3.87 -3.44
C GLU A 64 -4.17 2.38 -3.09
N ALA A 65 -4.57 1.57 -4.07
CA ALA A 65 -4.87 0.15 -3.91
C ALA A 65 -3.68 -0.69 -3.38
N GLN A 66 -2.46 -0.16 -3.36
CA GLN A 66 -1.35 -0.76 -2.63
C GLN A 66 -1.62 -0.91 -1.12
N ASN A 67 -2.60 -0.19 -0.56
CA ASN A 67 -3.08 -0.42 0.81
C ASN A 67 -3.65 -1.82 1.05
N ILE A 68 -4.09 -2.53 -0.02
CA ILE A 68 -4.56 -3.91 0.06
C ILE A 68 -3.57 -4.91 -0.55
N LYS A 69 -2.29 -4.53 -0.71
CA LYS A 69 -1.26 -5.37 -1.34
C LYS A 69 -1.03 -6.70 -0.60
N ASN A 70 -1.26 -6.73 0.71
CA ASN A 70 -1.21 -7.95 1.50
C ASN A 70 -2.64 -8.50 1.71
N PRO A 71 -2.97 -9.65 1.07
CA PRO A 71 -4.32 -10.23 1.14
C PRO A 71 -4.69 -10.75 2.53
N ASP A 72 -3.73 -10.95 3.43
CA ASP A 72 -4.00 -11.48 4.77
C ASP A 72 -4.44 -10.40 5.76
N THR A 73 -4.27 -9.12 5.39
CA THR A 73 -4.64 -7.99 6.23
C THR A 73 -6.16 -7.92 6.43
N LYS A 74 -6.54 -7.45 7.62
CA LYS A 74 -7.94 -7.26 8.01
C LYS A 74 -8.66 -6.31 7.05
N GLN A 75 -7.98 -5.25 6.61
CA GLN A 75 -8.48 -4.27 5.65
C GLN A 75 -8.74 -4.91 4.27
N ALA A 76 -7.77 -5.67 3.73
CA ALA A 76 -7.93 -6.32 2.43
C ALA A 76 -9.06 -7.37 2.44
N LYS A 77 -9.21 -8.12 3.54
CA LYS A 77 -10.33 -9.05 3.73
C LYS A 77 -11.67 -8.29 3.77
N ALA A 78 -11.79 -7.27 4.61
CA ALA A 78 -13.03 -6.52 4.78
C ALA A 78 -13.50 -5.87 3.47
N VAL A 79 -12.61 -5.21 2.74
CA VAL A 79 -12.93 -4.58 1.45
C VAL A 79 -13.38 -5.60 0.41
N ARG A 80 -12.73 -6.78 0.35
CA ARG A 80 -13.11 -7.83 -0.60
C ARG A 80 -14.47 -8.45 -0.30
N ASN A 81 -14.88 -8.48 0.96
CA ASN A 81 -16.15 -9.06 1.39
C ASN A 81 -17.36 -8.14 1.14
N LEU A 82 -17.15 -6.87 0.77
CA LEU A 82 -18.26 -5.96 0.47
C LEU A 82 -18.97 -6.36 -0.82
N ASN A 83 -20.30 -6.39 -0.79
CA ASN A 83 -21.10 -6.68 -1.98
C ASN A 83 -21.11 -5.47 -2.93
N ALA A 84 -20.62 -5.64 -4.14
CA ALA A 84 -20.52 -4.57 -5.13
C ALA A 84 -20.72 -5.08 -6.56
N GLY A 85 -21.43 -4.32 -7.38
CA GLY A 85 -21.65 -4.64 -8.80
C GLY A 85 -20.39 -4.49 -9.66
N PHE A 86 -19.63 -3.41 -9.47
CA PHE A 86 -18.34 -3.21 -10.13
C PHE A 86 -17.23 -2.78 -9.16
N ARG A 87 -15.98 -3.00 -9.55
CA ARG A 87 -14.81 -2.69 -8.71
C ARG A 87 -13.72 -2.01 -9.52
N ILE A 88 -13.14 -0.96 -8.96
CA ILE A 88 -12.05 -0.19 -9.55
C ILE A 88 -10.95 -0.04 -8.52
N ALA A 89 -9.70 -0.22 -8.95
CA ALA A 89 -8.52 -0.02 -8.14
C ALA A 89 -7.62 1.02 -8.83
N LEU A 90 -7.34 2.11 -8.13
CA LEU A 90 -6.45 3.17 -8.55
C LEU A 90 -5.15 3.05 -7.75
N THR A 91 -4.01 3.09 -8.42
CA THR A 91 -2.70 3.02 -7.75
C THR A 91 -1.63 3.57 -8.67
N GLY A 92 -0.69 4.33 -8.10
CA GLY A 92 0.50 4.76 -8.82
C GLY A 92 1.49 3.63 -9.08
N THR A 93 1.43 2.54 -8.31
CA THR A 93 2.42 1.46 -8.27
C THR A 93 1.74 0.09 -8.06
N PRO A 94 1.09 -0.48 -9.09
CA PRO A 94 0.29 -1.70 -8.94
C PRO A 94 1.10 -2.94 -8.52
N VAL A 95 2.41 -2.96 -8.78
CA VAL A 95 3.34 -3.97 -8.30
C VAL A 95 4.55 -3.22 -7.77
N GLU A 96 4.77 -3.26 -6.46
CA GLU A 96 5.87 -2.54 -5.83
C GLU A 96 7.05 -3.49 -5.63
N ASN A 97 6.81 -4.67 -5.05
CA ASN A 97 7.89 -5.59 -4.68
C ASN A 97 7.68 -7.03 -5.12
N ARG A 98 6.43 -7.53 -5.11
CA ARG A 98 6.11 -8.95 -5.32
C ARG A 98 4.85 -9.12 -6.15
N LEU A 99 4.81 -10.13 -7.02
CA LEU A 99 3.65 -10.53 -7.82
C LEU A 99 2.46 -10.96 -6.96
N GLY A 100 2.69 -11.37 -5.70
CA GLY A 100 1.61 -11.58 -4.75
C GLY A 100 0.74 -10.33 -4.50
N GLU A 101 1.31 -9.13 -4.66
CA GLU A 101 0.59 -7.86 -4.53
C GLU A 101 -0.40 -7.68 -5.70
N LEU A 102 0.04 -7.99 -6.93
CA LEU A 102 -0.82 -8.03 -8.12
C LEU A 102 -1.99 -9.00 -7.94
N TRP A 103 -1.71 -10.20 -7.43
CA TRP A 103 -2.75 -11.19 -7.14
C TRP A 103 -3.75 -10.65 -6.13
N SER A 104 -3.31 -9.97 -5.07
CA SER A 104 -4.21 -9.37 -4.07
C SER A 104 -5.18 -8.35 -4.68
N ILE A 105 -4.67 -7.46 -5.53
CA ILE A 105 -5.48 -6.45 -6.23
C ILE A 105 -6.45 -7.12 -7.21
N LEU A 106 -6.00 -8.09 -8.01
CA LEU A 106 -6.86 -8.79 -8.95
C LEU A 106 -7.92 -9.65 -8.26
N GLN A 107 -7.62 -10.20 -7.08
CA GLN A 107 -8.60 -10.90 -6.27
C GLN A 107 -9.68 -9.95 -5.72
N PHE A 108 -9.37 -8.66 -5.54
CA PHE A 108 -10.39 -7.65 -5.26
C PHE A 108 -11.21 -7.34 -6.51
N LEU A 109 -10.56 -7.08 -7.65
CA LEU A 109 -11.24 -6.70 -8.89
C LEU A 109 -12.14 -7.82 -9.43
N ASN A 110 -11.59 -9.03 -9.61
CA ASN A 110 -12.23 -10.20 -10.19
C ASN A 110 -11.89 -11.45 -9.35
N PRO A 111 -12.64 -11.72 -8.26
CA PRO A 111 -12.38 -12.86 -7.38
C PRO A 111 -12.29 -14.18 -8.15
N GLY A 112 -11.20 -14.92 -7.97
CA GLY A 112 -10.99 -16.24 -8.58
C GLY A 112 -10.40 -16.24 -9.98
N TYR A 113 -10.27 -15.07 -10.64
CA TYR A 113 -9.77 -14.98 -12.03
C TYR A 113 -8.36 -15.57 -12.22
N LEU A 114 -7.45 -15.34 -11.26
CA LEU A 114 -6.09 -15.88 -11.27
C LEU A 114 -5.95 -17.20 -10.50
N GLY A 115 -7.07 -17.82 -10.13
CA GLY A 115 -7.11 -18.98 -9.27
C GLY A 115 -6.70 -18.69 -7.83
N GLU A 116 -6.61 -19.77 -7.05
CA GLU A 116 -6.21 -19.69 -5.64
C GLU A 116 -4.77 -19.21 -5.47
N ARG A 117 -4.46 -18.65 -4.29
CA ARG A 117 -3.14 -18.10 -3.98
C ARG A 117 -2.01 -19.11 -4.18
N GLN A 118 -2.20 -20.37 -3.76
CA GLN A 118 -1.18 -21.41 -3.89
C GLN A 118 -0.90 -21.75 -5.36
N PHE A 119 -1.96 -21.85 -6.16
CA PHE A 119 -1.84 -22.04 -7.60
C PHE A 119 -1.07 -20.87 -8.22
N PHE A 120 -1.47 -19.63 -7.95
CA PHE A 120 -0.80 -18.44 -8.47
C PHE A 120 0.69 -18.40 -8.09
N GLN A 121 1.02 -18.74 -6.85
CA GLN A 121 2.41 -18.79 -6.38
C GLN A 121 3.24 -19.82 -7.16
N ARG A 122 2.73 -21.05 -7.31
CA ARG A 122 3.44 -22.13 -8.02
C ARG A 122 3.53 -21.87 -9.52
N ARG A 123 2.46 -21.37 -10.13
CA ARG A 123 2.34 -21.18 -11.59
C ARG A 123 3.05 -19.94 -12.10
N PHE A 124 3.10 -18.87 -11.31
CA PHE A 124 3.59 -17.56 -11.75
C PHE A 124 4.63 -16.97 -10.80
N ALA A 125 4.29 -16.74 -9.52
CA ALA A 125 5.15 -15.93 -8.65
C ALA A 125 6.55 -16.54 -8.46
N ILE A 126 6.65 -17.82 -8.07
CA ILE A 126 7.93 -18.48 -7.83
C ILE A 126 8.75 -18.63 -9.13
N PRO A 127 8.19 -19.15 -10.25
CA PRO A 127 8.90 -19.20 -11.54
C PRO A 127 9.49 -17.85 -11.97
N ILE A 128 8.72 -16.77 -11.85
CA ILE A 128 9.12 -15.45 -12.33
C ILE A 128 10.12 -14.79 -11.37
N GLU A 129 9.80 -14.73 -10.07
CA GLU A 129 10.61 -13.99 -9.09
C GLU A 129 11.92 -14.69 -8.74
N LYS A 130 11.92 -16.03 -8.66
CA LYS A 130 13.09 -16.81 -8.22
C LYS A 130 13.94 -17.30 -9.39
N TYR A 131 13.31 -17.71 -10.48
CA TYR A 131 13.99 -18.37 -11.61
C TYR A 131 14.00 -17.53 -12.89
N GLY A 132 13.36 -16.35 -12.89
CA GLY A 132 13.36 -15.45 -14.04
C GLY A 132 12.60 -15.99 -15.27
N ASP A 133 11.62 -16.88 -15.07
CA ASP A 133 10.88 -17.53 -16.16
C ASP A 133 10.07 -16.51 -16.98
N ARG A 134 10.56 -16.23 -18.20
CA ARG A 134 9.94 -15.30 -19.14
C ARG A 134 8.64 -15.82 -19.75
N ALA A 135 8.49 -17.14 -19.92
CA ALA A 135 7.28 -17.71 -20.52
C ALA A 135 6.09 -17.55 -19.57
N SER A 136 6.30 -17.84 -18.28
CA SER A 136 5.30 -17.57 -17.24
C SER A 136 4.98 -16.09 -17.09
N LEU A 137 5.98 -15.21 -17.19
CA LEU A 137 5.77 -13.76 -17.18
C LEU A 137 4.90 -13.30 -18.37
N GLN A 138 5.18 -13.76 -19.57
CA GLN A 138 4.42 -13.38 -20.76
C GLN A 138 2.97 -13.88 -20.70
N THR A 139 2.77 -15.10 -20.19
CA THR A 139 1.44 -15.66 -19.92
C THR A 139 0.68 -14.78 -18.93
N LEU A 140 1.29 -14.46 -17.78
CA LEU A 140 0.68 -13.62 -16.77
C LEU A 140 0.34 -12.23 -17.32
N ARG A 141 1.27 -11.59 -18.04
CA ARG A 141 1.05 -10.28 -18.68
C ARG A 141 -0.16 -10.32 -19.60
N SER A 142 -0.33 -11.36 -20.39
CA SER A 142 -1.46 -11.50 -21.32
C SER A 142 -2.79 -11.62 -20.58
N LEU A 143 -2.82 -12.36 -19.47
CA LEU A 143 -4.01 -12.51 -18.63
C LEU A 143 -4.42 -11.20 -17.94
N VAL A 144 -3.46 -10.42 -17.43
CA VAL A 144 -3.77 -9.22 -16.62
C VAL A 144 -3.94 -7.96 -17.47
N ARG A 145 -3.39 -7.92 -18.68
CA ARG A 145 -3.40 -6.75 -19.56
C ARG A 145 -4.80 -6.15 -19.79
N PRO A 146 -5.89 -6.93 -20.00
CA PRO A 146 -7.22 -6.37 -20.21
C PRO A 146 -7.77 -5.57 -19.02
N PHE A 147 -7.25 -5.81 -17.81
CA PHE A 147 -7.73 -5.17 -16.58
C PHE A 147 -6.86 -3.99 -16.13
N ILE A 148 -5.77 -3.69 -16.85
CA ILE A 148 -4.80 -2.67 -16.47
C ILE A 148 -4.78 -1.58 -17.53
N LEU A 149 -5.26 -0.39 -17.14
CA LEU A 149 -5.01 0.83 -17.87
C LEU A 149 -3.86 1.60 -17.21
N ARG A 150 -2.67 1.55 -17.82
CA ARG A 150 -1.49 2.28 -17.34
C ARG A 150 -1.04 3.30 -18.38
N ARG A 151 -0.90 4.55 -17.94
CA ARG A 151 -0.31 5.65 -18.71
C ARG A 151 0.97 6.11 -18.01
N LEU A 152 2.01 6.41 -18.77
CA LEU A 152 3.29 6.86 -18.22
C LEU A 152 3.32 8.39 -18.15
N LYS A 153 4.03 8.95 -17.17
CA LYS A 153 4.26 10.40 -17.10
C LYS A 153 5.08 10.94 -18.28
N THR A 154 5.81 10.05 -18.97
CA THR A 154 6.55 10.35 -20.19
C THR A 154 5.69 10.28 -21.45
N ASP A 155 4.42 9.91 -21.33
CA ASP A 155 3.49 9.88 -22.45
C ASP A 155 3.13 11.32 -22.86
N ARG A 156 3.83 11.81 -23.89
CA ARG A 156 3.67 13.16 -24.45
C ARG A 156 2.29 13.41 -25.05
N SER A 157 1.46 12.37 -25.26
CA SER A 157 0.07 12.55 -25.69
C SER A 157 -0.85 13.07 -24.58
N ILE A 158 -0.42 12.99 -23.32
CA ILE A 158 -1.20 13.39 -22.14
C ILE A 158 -0.62 14.64 -21.50
N ILE A 159 0.70 14.83 -21.60
CA ILE A 159 1.46 15.84 -20.89
C ILE A 159 2.19 16.69 -21.92
N GLN A 160 1.62 17.86 -22.26
CA GLN A 160 2.27 18.83 -23.15
C GLN A 160 3.16 19.82 -22.37
N ASP A 161 2.91 20.04 -21.07
CA ASP A 161 3.46 21.18 -20.33
C ASP A 161 4.41 20.85 -19.16
N LEU A 162 4.76 19.58 -18.90
CA LEU A 162 5.76 19.28 -17.85
C LEU A 162 7.19 19.30 -18.42
N PRO A 163 8.12 20.06 -17.80
CA PRO A 163 9.53 19.99 -18.16
C PRO A 163 10.12 18.61 -17.83
N GLU A 164 11.24 18.27 -18.46
CA GLU A 164 11.94 17.02 -18.19
C GLU A 164 12.42 16.96 -16.73
N LYS A 165 12.29 15.78 -16.11
CA LYS A 165 12.79 15.55 -14.76
C LYS A 165 14.32 15.50 -14.80
N GLN A 166 14.97 16.43 -14.12
CA GLN A 166 16.41 16.37 -13.87
C GLN A 166 16.67 15.69 -12.53
N GLU A 167 17.52 14.66 -12.53
CA GLU A 167 17.98 13.97 -11.33
C GLU A 167 19.50 14.18 -11.19
N MET A 168 19.94 14.62 -10.02
CA MET A 168 21.36 14.80 -9.70
C MET A 168 21.65 14.14 -8.36
N ASN A 169 22.60 13.21 -8.36
CA ASN A 169 23.08 12.56 -7.14
C ASN A 169 24.17 13.41 -6.50
N VAL A 170 23.94 13.89 -5.28
CA VAL A 170 24.95 14.56 -4.46
C VAL A 170 25.36 13.61 -3.36
N TYR A 171 26.63 13.19 -3.38
CA TYR A 171 27.18 12.29 -2.38
C TYR A 171 27.74 13.09 -1.21
N CYS A 172 27.23 12.84 -0.01
CA CYS A 172 27.66 13.49 1.21
C CYS A 172 28.52 12.54 2.05
N SER A 173 29.67 13.02 2.54
CA SER A 173 30.44 12.32 3.56
C SER A 173 29.82 12.51 4.94
N LEU A 174 30.05 11.55 5.85
CA LEU A 174 29.72 11.75 7.26
C LEU A 174 30.59 12.86 7.84
N SER A 175 30.04 13.65 8.76
CA SER A 175 30.86 14.50 9.62
C SER A 175 31.73 13.66 10.55
N VAL A 176 32.76 14.26 11.16
CA VAL A 176 33.61 13.57 12.14
C VAL A 176 32.79 12.99 13.28
N GLU A 177 31.83 13.75 13.82
CA GLU A 177 30.94 13.28 14.87
C GLU A 177 30.06 12.11 14.42
N GLN A 178 29.44 12.22 13.24
CA GLN A 178 28.62 11.14 12.69
C GLN A 178 29.46 9.87 12.47
N GLY A 179 30.68 9.99 11.94
CA GLY A 179 31.59 8.86 11.73
C GLY A 179 31.95 8.14 13.02
N GLN A 180 32.28 8.89 14.08
CA GLN A 180 32.58 8.33 15.40
C GLN A 180 31.36 7.58 15.98
N ARG A 181 30.18 8.22 15.99
CA ARG A 181 28.94 7.60 16.48
C ARG A 181 28.55 6.37 15.67
N TYR A 182 28.73 6.43 14.34
CA TYR A 182 28.43 5.33 13.43
C TYR A 182 29.30 4.12 13.75
N GLN A 183 30.63 4.32 13.82
CA GLN A 183 31.58 3.25 14.10
C GLN A 183 31.33 2.60 15.46
N GLN A 184 31.16 3.40 16.51
CA GLN A 184 30.88 2.91 17.86
C GLN A 184 29.60 2.07 17.91
N LEU A 185 28.54 2.52 17.23
CA LEU A 185 27.27 1.80 17.16
C LEU A 185 27.41 0.47 16.42
N VAL A 186 28.15 0.43 15.32
CA VAL A 186 28.42 -0.81 14.56
C VAL A 186 29.15 -1.81 15.43
N GLU A 187 30.27 -1.42 16.05
CA GLU A 187 31.09 -2.31 16.88
C GLU A 187 30.27 -2.90 18.04
N THR A 188 29.57 -2.04 18.78
CA THR A 188 28.78 -2.47 19.94
C THR A 188 27.63 -3.40 19.52
N SER A 189 26.95 -3.09 18.43
CA SER A 189 25.80 -3.87 17.96
C SER A 189 26.21 -5.21 17.36
N LEU A 190 27.33 -5.27 16.64
CA LEU A 190 27.83 -6.51 16.04
C LEU A 190 28.24 -7.52 17.12
N ALA A 191 28.96 -7.08 18.17
CA ALA A 191 29.31 -7.95 19.29
C ALA A 191 28.06 -8.58 19.95
N GLN A 192 26.98 -7.81 20.07
CA GLN A 192 25.71 -8.31 20.60
C GLN A 192 24.99 -9.26 19.62
N ILE A 193 25.02 -8.96 18.32
CA ILE A 193 24.38 -9.77 17.27
C ILE A 193 25.07 -11.14 17.13
N GLU A 194 26.39 -11.20 17.27
CA GLU A 194 27.17 -12.44 17.16
C GLU A 194 26.78 -13.47 18.22
N THR A 195 26.47 -13.00 19.44
CA THR A 195 26.10 -13.86 20.58
C THR A 195 24.59 -14.14 20.67
N THR A 196 23.80 -13.61 19.74
CA THR A 196 22.33 -13.74 19.76
C THR A 196 21.83 -14.56 18.57
N GLU A 197 20.81 -15.38 18.80
CA GLU A 197 20.17 -16.20 17.76
C GLU A 197 18.69 -15.89 17.55
N GLY A 198 18.10 -16.52 16.53
CA GLY A 198 16.66 -16.52 16.29
C GLY A 198 16.07 -15.13 16.05
N ILE A 199 14.88 -14.90 16.64
CA ILE A 199 14.11 -13.67 16.43
C ILE A 199 14.77 -12.44 17.04
N GLN A 200 15.48 -12.61 18.16
CA GLN A 200 16.16 -11.54 18.86
C GLN A 200 17.31 -10.98 18.01
N ARG A 201 18.09 -11.85 17.35
CA ARG A 201 19.15 -11.46 16.41
C ARG A 201 18.59 -10.58 15.28
N ARG A 202 17.46 -10.98 14.69
CA ARG A 202 16.79 -10.22 13.62
C ARG A 202 16.34 -8.85 14.12
N GLY A 203 15.80 -8.77 15.34
CA GLY A 203 15.43 -7.52 15.99
C GLY A 203 16.61 -6.57 16.19
N LEU A 204 17.77 -7.10 16.63
CA LEU A 204 19.00 -6.31 16.79
C LEU A 204 19.52 -5.77 15.45
N ILE A 205 19.54 -6.59 14.39
CA ILE A 205 19.95 -6.16 13.05
C ILE A 205 19.06 -5.02 12.53
N LEU A 206 17.74 -5.16 12.65
CA LEU A 206 16.80 -4.12 12.23
C LEU A 206 16.98 -2.82 13.02
N THR A 207 17.24 -2.95 14.33
CA THR A 207 17.53 -1.80 15.21
C THR A 207 18.81 -1.09 14.82
N LEU A 208 19.88 -1.85 14.52
CA LEU A 208 21.15 -1.30 14.02
C LEU A 208 20.93 -0.53 12.72
N LEU A 209 20.27 -1.14 11.72
CA LEU A 209 20.00 -0.48 10.43
C LEU A 209 19.19 0.81 10.59
N LEU A 210 18.20 0.83 11.48
CA LEU A 210 17.42 2.03 11.78
C LEU A 210 18.29 3.13 12.38
N LYS A 211 19.10 2.79 13.39
CA LYS A 211 19.99 3.75 14.08
C LYS A 211 21.10 4.29 13.17
N LEU A 212 21.68 3.46 12.29
CA LEU A 212 22.65 3.93 11.30
C LEU A 212 22.02 4.93 10.33
N LYS A 213 20.79 4.67 9.86
CA LYS A 213 20.03 5.64 9.05
C LYS A 213 19.77 6.94 9.81
N GLN A 214 19.46 6.87 11.11
CA GLN A 214 19.29 8.05 11.95
C GLN A 214 20.58 8.87 12.02
N ILE A 215 21.74 8.24 12.26
CA ILE A 215 23.04 8.93 12.28
C ILE A 215 23.32 9.62 10.95
N CYS A 216 23.11 8.93 9.83
CA CYS A 216 23.30 9.48 8.49
C CYS A 216 22.39 10.69 8.22
N ASN A 217 21.17 10.69 8.75
CA ASN A 217 20.24 11.81 8.62
C ASN A 217 20.61 12.98 9.55
N HIS A 218 20.76 12.72 10.86
CA HIS A 218 21.19 13.70 11.86
C HIS A 218 21.56 12.99 13.19
N PRO A 219 22.72 13.29 13.82
CA PRO A 219 23.19 12.58 15.02
C PRO A 219 22.26 12.71 16.24
N GLU A 220 21.49 13.79 16.35
CA GLU A 220 20.55 14.01 17.47
C GLU A 220 19.32 13.08 17.46
N LEU A 221 19.01 12.44 16.32
CA LEU A 221 17.89 11.49 16.24
C LEU A 221 18.10 10.24 17.10
N LEU A 222 19.31 10.03 17.61
CA LEU A 222 19.63 9.02 18.61
C LEU A 222 19.48 9.51 20.06
N ASN A 223 19.54 10.83 20.28
CA ASN A 223 19.52 11.45 21.60
C ASN A 223 18.11 11.86 22.02
N SER A 224 17.14 11.88 21.11
CA SER A 224 15.74 12.07 21.46
C SER A 224 15.28 10.88 22.30
N LYS A 225 15.31 11.05 23.63
CA LYS A 225 14.49 10.25 24.54
C LYS A 225 13.10 10.20 23.93
N THR A 226 12.66 9.01 23.56
CA THR A 226 11.30 8.75 23.12
C THR A 226 10.37 9.42 24.14
N PRO A 227 9.55 10.42 23.78
CA PRO A 227 8.43 10.78 24.63
C PRO A 227 7.53 9.55 24.67
N ASN A 228 7.29 9.01 25.86
CA ASN A 228 6.28 7.98 26.11
C ASN A 228 4.90 8.43 25.64
#